data_AF-A0A1G3CK42-F1
#
_entry.id   AF-A0A1G3CK42-F1
#
_cell.length_a   1.000
_cell.length_b   1.000
_cell.length_c   1.000
_cell.angle_alpha   90.00
_cell.angle_beta   90.00
_cell.angle_gamma   90.00
#
_symmetry.space_group_name_H-M   'P 1'
#
loop_
_entity.id
_entity.type
_entity.pdbx_description
1 polymer ?
#
loop_
_entity_poly.entity_id
_entity_poly.type
_entity_poly.pdbx_seq_one_letter_code
_entity_poly.pdbx_strand_id
1 'polypeptide(L)'
;MNPDISIIIPLYNEVDNIEPLSHSIINAMQGRNYEVIFVDDGSADGSARKLREWCAQHTNFRAIHFKKNAGQTAAMDAGFRHAAGKYVVSMDADMQNDPADIPKLLEKLNTYDMVCGWRQKRNDPWLKRISSKVANYIRNKLSREDIKDTGCSLKAYRRECLDHIR
;
A
#
# COMPACT_ATOMS: atom_id res chain seq x y z
N MET A 1 -2.46 -8.47 20.62
CA MET A 1 -3.49 -7.42 20.52
C MET A 1 -3.84 -7.27 19.06
N ASN A 2 -5.09 -7.06 18.68
CA ASN A 2 -5.43 -6.78 17.28
C ASN A 2 -4.85 -5.40 16.90
N PRO A 3 -4.27 -5.25 15.71
CA PRO A 3 -3.80 -3.95 15.23
C PRO A 3 -4.99 -3.03 14.94
N ASP A 4 -4.82 -1.71 15.09
CA ASP A 4 -5.84 -0.75 14.63
C ASP A 4 -5.70 -0.48 13.12
N ILE A 5 -4.48 -0.62 12.60
CA ILE A 5 -4.11 -0.25 11.23
C ILE A 5 -3.35 -1.42 10.59
N SER A 6 -3.74 -1.83 9.38
CA SER A 6 -2.98 -2.77 8.55
C SER A 6 -2.41 -2.05 7.34
N ILE A 7 -1.11 -2.11 7.14
CA ILE A 7 -0.43 -1.59 5.95
C ILE A 7 -0.08 -2.76 5.04
N ILE A 8 -0.60 -2.77 3.81
CA ILE A 8 -0.39 -3.83 2.82
C ILE A 8 0.58 -3.34 1.76
N ILE A 9 1.60 -4.14 1.50
CA ILE A 9 2.68 -3.80 0.57
C ILE A 9 2.95 -4.98 -0.36
N PRO A 10 2.38 -4.99 -1.60
CA PRO A 10 2.79 -5.94 -2.61
C PRO A 10 4.25 -5.68 -3.00
N LEU A 11 5.00 -6.75 -3.23
CA LEU A 11 6.43 -6.69 -3.46
C LEU A 11 6.86 -7.72 -4.49
N TYR A 12 7.64 -7.30 -5.49
CA TYR A 12 8.26 -8.20 -6.46
C TYR A 12 9.64 -7.68 -6.86
N ASN A 13 10.70 -8.39 -6.46
CA ASN A 13 12.09 -8.02 -6.71
C ASN A 13 12.46 -6.60 -6.21
N GLU A 14 12.25 -6.34 -4.92
CA GLU A 14 12.49 -5.04 -4.29
C GLU A 14 13.39 -5.21 -3.04
N VAL A 15 14.37 -6.10 -3.09
CA VAL A 15 15.18 -6.49 -1.93
C VAL A 15 15.83 -5.29 -1.22
N ASP A 16 16.30 -4.31 -1.99
CA ASP A 16 16.97 -3.11 -1.50
C ASP A 16 16.01 -2.11 -0.84
N ASN A 17 14.71 -2.21 -1.14
CA ASN A 17 13.69 -1.30 -0.60
C ASN A 17 13.07 -1.77 0.71
N ILE A 18 13.21 -3.05 1.08
CA ILE A 18 12.58 -3.64 2.27
C ILE A 18 12.97 -2.89 3.55
N GLU A 19 14.27 -2.71 3.81
CA GLU A 19 14.75 -2.03 5.03
C GLU A 19 14.41 -0.54 5.06
N PRO A 20 14.74 0.28 4.03
CA PRO A 20 14.48 1.71 4.09
C PRO A 20 12.97 2.01 4.18
N LEU A 21 12.13 1.25 3.48
CA LEU A 21 10.67 1.38 3.57
C LEU A 21 10.18 1.03 4.97
N SER A 22 10.64 -0.08 5.53
CA SER A 22 10.19 -0.54 6.84
C SER A 22 10.59 0.43 7.95
N HIS A 23 11.81 0.99 7.91
CA HIS A 23 12.22 2.06 8.84
C HIS A 23 11.37 3.32 8.69
N SER A 24 11.05 3.71 7.46
CA SER A 24 10.20 4.87 7.18
C SER A 24 8.78 4.67 7.72
N ILE A 25 8.22 3.46 7.61
CA ILE A 25 6.93 3.11 8.20
C ILE A 25 7.00 3.13 9.73
N ILE A 26 8.06 2.56 10.33
CA ILE A 26 8.24 2.58 11.80
C ILE A 26 8.21 4.02 12.32
N ASN A 27 8.91 4.92 11.64
CA ASN A 27 8.94 6.33 12.00
C ASN A 27 7.58 7.02 11.82
N ALA A 28 6.90 6.79 10.70
CA ALA A 28 5.58 7.38 10.43
C ALA A 28 4.49 6.88 11.40
N MET A 29 4.64 5.67 11.93
CA MET A 29 3.65 5.00 12.76
C MET A 29 4.00 4.97 14.26
N GLN A 30 4.95 5.80 14.71
CA GLN A 30 5.32 5.89 16.12
C GLN A 30 4.10 6.15 17.02
N GLY A 31 4.00 5.39 18.11
CA GLY A 31 2.91 5.50 19.09
C GLY A 31 1.55 4.96 18.61
N ARG A 32 1.49 4.35 17.42
CA ARG A 32 0.27 3.73 16.88
C ARG A 32 0.35 2.21 16.98
N ASN A 33 -0.80 1.56 17.07
CA ASN A 33 -0.93 0.11 17.04
C ASN A 33 -1.22 -0.34 15.60
N TYR A 34 -0.23 -0.94 14.93
CA TYR A 34 -0.30 -1.28 13.51
C TYR A 34 0.36 -2.62 13.21
N GLU A 35 0.03 -3.14 12.04
CA GLU A 35 0.76 -4.22 11.39
C GLU A 35 1.17 -3.83 9.96
N VAL A 36 2.21 -4.46 9.46
CA VAL A 36 2.64 -4.39 8.06
C VAL A 36 2.61 -5.80 7.48
N ILE A 37 1.94 -5.94 6.33
CA ILE A 37 1.82 -7.19 5.58
C ILE A 37 2.51 -6.99 4.24
N PHE A 38 3.73 -7.51 4.15
CA PHE A 38 4.39 -7.66 2.86
C PHE A 38 3.78 -8.85 2.12
N VAL A 39 3.52 -8.69 0.83
CA VAL A 39 3.09 -9.80 -0.03
C VAL A 39 4.10 -9.96 -1.15
N ASP A 40 5.01 -10.91 -0.96
CA ASP A 40 6.05 -11.27 -1.91
C ASP A 40 5.46 -12.11 -3.05
N ASP A 41 5.35 -11.49 -4.23
CA ASP A 41 4.78 -12.04 -5.45
C ASP A 41 5.77 -12.95 -6.20
N GLY A 42 6.43 -13.85 -5.45
CA GLY A 42 7.39 -14.82 -5.99
C GLY A 42 8.70 -14.21 -6.48
N SER A 43 9.31 -13.32 -5.69
CA SER A 43 10.59 -12.67 -6.02
C SER A 43 11.75 -13.67 -6.18
N ALA A 44 12.73 -13.31 -7.02
CA ALA A 44 13.93 -14.11 -7.32
C ALA A 44 15.24 -13.43 -6.91
N ASP A 45 15.18 -12.19 -6.42
CA ASP A 45 16.33 -11.35 -6.06
C ASP A 45 16.80 -11.51 -4.60
N GLY A 46 16.15 -12.38 -3.83
CA GLY A 46 16.42 -12.57 -2.40
C GLY A 46 15.46 -11.83 -1.47
N SER A 47 14.48 -11.07 -1.99
CA SER A 47 13.45 -10.39 -1.19
C SER A 47 12.76 -11.32 -0.18
N ALA A 48 12.42 -12.55 -0.59
CA ALA A 48 11.80 -13.54 0.29
C ALA A 48 12.64 -13.84 1.54
N ARG A 49 13.96 -13.95 1.39
CA ARG A 49 14.88 -14.19 2.51
C ARG A 49 14.97 -12.97 3.41
N LYS A 50 15.13 -11.79 2.81
CA LYS A 50 15.21 -10.52 3.54
C LYS A 50 13.95 -10.24 4.37
N LEU A 51 12.77 -10.50 3.81
CA LEU A 51 11.50 -10.37 4.52
C LEU A 51 11.41 -11.31 5.72
N ARG A 52 11.86 -12.57 5.59
CA ARG A 52 11.90 -13.51 6.72
C ARG A 52 12.80 -13.02 7.84
N GLU A 53 13.99 -12.54 7.50
CA GLU A 53 14.94 -11.96 8.47
C GLU A 53 14.34 -10.73 9.17
N TRP A 54 13.71 -9.82 8.41
CA TRP A 54 13.08 -8.62 8.94
C TRP A 54 11.90 -8.92 9.88
N CYS A 55 10.98 -9.79 9.46
CA CYS A 55 9.79 -10.16 10.25
C CYS A 55 10.15 -10.93 11.52
N ALA A 56 11.28 -11.67 11.53
CA ALA A 56 11.76 -12.33 12.75
C ALA A 56 12.21 -11.33 13.83
N GLN A 57 12.62 -10.12 13.44
CA GLN A 57 13.09 -9.07 14.35
C GLN A 57 11.99 -8.08 14.74
N HIS A 58 10.90 -8.00 13.98
CA HIS A 58 9.86 -7.00 14.16
C HIS A 58 8.47 -7.65 14.20
N THR A 59 7.87 -7.73 15.39
CA THR A 59 6.60 -8.44 15.65
C THR A 59 5.38 -7.82 14.97
N ASN A 60 5.47 -6.56 14.57
CA ASN A 60 4.47 -5.83 13.81
C ASN A 60 4.59 -6.04 12.29
N PHE A 61 5.59 -6.77 11.81
CA PHE A 61 5.76 -7.09 10.39
C PHE A 61 5.52 -8.58 10.14
N ARG A 62 4.83 -8.89 9.05
CA ARG A 62 4.68 -10.25 8.54
C ARG A 62 4.71 -10.27 7.01
N ALA A 63 5.00 -11.44 6.47
CA ALA A 63 5.09 -11.66 5.03
C ALA A 63 4.19 -12.83 4.58
N ILE A 64 3.55 -12.65 3.43
CA ILE A 64 2.89 -13.70 2.65
C ILE A 64 3.77 -13.95 1.44
N HIS A 65 4.09 -15.22 1.15
CA HIS A 65 4.93 -15.59 0.02
C HIS A 65 4.14 -16.38 -1.01
N PHE A 66 4.10 -15.88 -2.24
CA PHE A 66 3.56 -16.63 -3.36
C PHE A 66 4.62 -17.58 -3.93
N LYS A 67 4.17 -18.74 -4.41
CA LYS A 67 5.08 -19.74 -5.02
C LYS A 67 5.67 -19.28 -6.36
N LYS A 68 4.98 -18.36 -7.03
CA LYS A 68 5.35 -17.78 -8.32
C LYS A 68 4.66 -16.43 -8.46
N ASN A 69 5.16 -15.62 -9.38
CA ASN A 69 4.51 -14.36 -9.74
C ASN A 69 3.08 -14.59 -10.25
N ALA A 70 2.13 -13.93 -9.60
CA ALA A 70 0.71 -13.93 -9.89
C ALA A 70 0.17 -12.51 -10.16
N GLY A 71 1.02 -11.49 -10.05
CA GLY A 71 0.73 -10.10 -10.35
C GLY A 71 0.34 -9.29 -9.11
N GLN A 72 0.58 -7.97 -9.18
CA GLN A 72 0.35 -7.02 -8.09
C GLN A 72 -1.09 -7.05 -7.54
N THR A 73 -2.10 -7.25 -8.39
CA THR A 73 -3.50 -7.34 -7.95
C THR A 73 -3.74 -8.57 -7.08
N ALA A 74 -3.17 -9.73 -7.43
CA ALA A 74 -3.29 -10.94 -6.64
C ALA A 74 -2.56 -10.79 -5.29
N ALA A 75 -1.38 -10.18 -5.30
CA ALA A 75 -0.64 -9.86 -4.09
C ALA A 75 -1.43 -8.91 -3.17
N MET A 76 -2.04 -7.88 -3.74
CA MET A 76 -2.88 -6.93 -3.01
C MET A 76 -4.13 -7.60 -2.41
N ASP A 77 -4.84 -8.44 -3.19
CA ASP A 77 -6.01 -9.20 -2.71
C ASP A 77 -5.63 -10.11 -1.53
N ALA A 78 -4.53 -10.84 -1.62
CA ALA A 78 -4.04 -11.65 -0.51
C ALA A 78 -3.74 -10.81 0.73
N GLY A 79 -3.13 -9.63 0.57
CA GLY A 79 -2.89 -8.70 1.66
C GLY A 79 -4.19 -8.21 2.30
N PHE A 80 -5.19 -7.83 1.51
CA PHE A 80 -6.49 -7.38 2.01
C PHE A 80 -7.20 -8.44 2.81
N ARG A 81 -7.21 -9.70 2.34
CA ARG A 81 -7.84 -10.82 3.05
C ARG A 81 -7.18 -11.14 4.39
N HIS A 82 -5.89 -10.84 4.55
CA HIS A 82 -5.16 -11.13 5.78
C HIS A 82 -5.09 -9.94 6.74
N ALA A 83 -5.33 -8.71 6.28
CA ALA A 83 -5.39 -7.53 7.14
C ALA A 83 -6.36 -7.75 8.30
N ALA A 84 -5.99 -7.33 9.51
CA ALA A 84 -6.81 -7.42 10.72
C ALA A 84 -7.22 -6.04 11.29
N GLY A 85 -6.62 -4.97 10.79
CA GLY A 85 -6.84 -3.60 11.23
C GLY A 85 -8.23 -3.07 10.92
N LYS A 86 -8.69 -2.14 11.76
CA LYS A 86 -9.91 -1.35 11.53
C LYS A 86 -9.74 -0.41 10.32
N TYR A 87 -8.54 0.12 10.15
CA TYR A 87 -8.15 0.87 8.96
C TYR A 87 -7.14 0.06 8.16
N VAL A 88 -7.28 0.10 6.85
CA VAL A 88 -6.37 -0.57 5.94
C VAL A 88 -5.71 0.46 5.06
N VAL A 89 -4.41 0.33 4.85
CA VAL A 89 -3.62 1.20 3.98
C VAL A 89 -2.94 0.31 2.95
N SER A 90 -3.02 0.67 1.68
CA SER A 90 -2.23 0.05 0.61
C SER A 90 -1.11 0.99 0.19
N MET A 91 0.07 0.47 -0.13
CA MET A 91 1.15 1.23 -0.77
C MET A 91 2.12 0.30 -1.51
N ASP A 92 2.83 0.81 -2.52
CA ASP A 92 3.87 0.04 -3.22
C ASP A 92 5.21 0.04 -2.48
N ALA A 93 6.07 -0.94 -2.80
CA ALA A 93 7.39 -1.08 -2.22
C ALA A 93 8.48 -0.17 -2.84
N ASP A 94 8.19 0.50 -3.95
CA ASP A 94 9.16 1.20 -4.81
C ASP A 94 9.61 2.59 -4.31
N MET A 95 9.29 2.94 -3.06
CA MET A 95 9.61 4.21 -2.41
C MET A 95 9.06 5.47 -3.12
N GLN A 96 8.13 5.34 -4.08
CA GLN A 96 7.51 6.51 -4.71
C GLN A 96 6.51 7.24 -3.80
N ASN A 97 5.95 6.54 -2.82
CA ASN A 97 5.05 7.11 -1.83
C ASN A 97 5.78 7.18 -0.48
N ASP A 98 5.70 8.34 0.17
CA ASP A 98 6.30 8.54 1.48
C ASP A 98 5.37 8.00 2.58
N PRO A 99 5.81 7.02 3.41
CA PRO A 99 5.04 6.57 4.57
C PRO A 99 4.63 7.70 5.53
N ALA A 100 5.34 8.82 5.56
CA ALA A 100 4.99 9.99 6.39
C ALA A 100 3.63 10.60 6.03
N ASP A 101 3.08 10.32 4.85
CA ASP A 101 1.74 10.74 4.46
C ASP A 101 0.63 9.87 5.08
N ILE A 102 0.94 8.65 5.56
CA ILE A 102 -0.06 7.70 6.08
C ILE A 102 -0.90 8.31 7.23
N PRO A 103 -0.32 8.94 8.28
CA PRO A 103 -1.10 9.54 9.36
C PRO A 103 -2.13 10.56 8.87
N LYS A 104 -1.77 11.38 7.88
CA LYS A 104 -2.65 12.40 7.29
C LYS A 104 -3.84 11.77 6.55
N LEU A 105 -3.63 10.66 5.86
CA LEU A 105 -4.72 9.91 5.22
C LEU A 105 -5.66 9.31 6.27
N LEU A 106 -5.11 8.73 7.34
CA LEU A 106 -5.89 8.14 8.43
C LEU A 106 -6.76 9.17 9.16
N GLU A 107 -6.26 10.40 9.37
CA GLU A 107 -7.05 11.48 9.97
C GLU A 107 -8.30 11.82 9.15
N LYS A 108 -8.21 11.74 7.82
CA LYS A 108 -9.34 11.99 6.92
C LYS A 108 -10.38 10.87 6.93
N LEU A 109 -10.02 9.66 7.34
CA LEU A 109 -10.97 8.56 7.48
C LEU A 109 -12.01 8.79 8.58
N ASN A 110 -11.83 9.78 9.46
CA ASN A 110 -12.89 10.18 10.40
C ASN A 110 -14.14 10.72 9.68
N THR A 111 -13.99 11.27 8.48
CA THR A 111 -15.06 11.88 7.69
C THR A 111 -15.38 11.10 6.42
N TYR A 112 -14.42 10.35 5.89
CA TYR A 112 -14.53 9.63 4.62
C TYR A 112 -14.34 8.13 4.79
N ASP A 113 -14.92 7.35 3.89
CA ASP A 113 -14.80 5.89 3.88
C ASP A 113 -13.48 5.41 3.23
N MET A 114 -13.01 6.17 2.24
CA MET A 114 -11.75 5.95 1.54
C MET A 114 -11.06 7.29 1.24
N VAL A 115 -9.74 7.32 1.36
CA VAL A 115 -8.90 8.47 1.06
C VAL A 115 -7.76 8.03 0.15
N CYS A 116 -7.64 8.67 -1.02
CA CYS A 116 -6.51 8.44 -1.93
C CYS A 116 -5.42 9.49 -1.73
N GLY A 117 -4.17 9.03 -1.67
CA GLY A 117 -3.01 9.90 -1.79
C GLY A 117 -2.96 10.58 -3.15
N TRP A 118 -2.22 11.67 -3.23
CA TRP A 118 -2.04 12.43 -4.47
C TRP A 118 -0.58 12.78 -4.70
N ARG A 119 0.01 12.19 -5.74
CA ARG A 119 1.40 12.45 -6.14
C ARG A 119 1.49 13.81 -6.85
N GLN A 120 1.80 14.87 -6.11
CA GLN A 120 1.97 16.22 -6.69
C GLN A 120 3.26 16.36 -7.52
N LYS A 121 4.36 15.76 -7.08
CA LYS A 121 5.65 15.73 -7.81
C LYS A 121 5.89 14.31 -8.33
N ARG A 122 5.64 14.06 -9.62
CA ARG A 122 5.95 12.79 -10.28
C ARG A 122 7.27 12.92 -11.02
N ASN A 123 8.19 11.96 -10.92
CA ASN A 123 9.36 11.88 -11.83
C ASN A 123 9.05 11.10 -13.12
N ASP A 124 7.76 10.96 -13.48
CA ASP A 124 7.34 10.27 -14.68
C ASP A 124 7.67 11.03 -15.97
N PRO A 125 8.00 10.31 -17.06
CA PRO A 125 8.06 10.87 -18.41
C PRO A 125 6.76 11.60 -18.79
N TRP A 126 6.87 12.67 -19.56
CA TRP A 126 5.73 13.53 -19.93
C TRP A 126 4.56 12.76 -20.56
N LEU A 127 4.83 11.70 -21.34
CA LEU A 127 3.83 10.82 -21.94
C LEU A 127 2.96 10.08 -20.91
N LYS A 128 3.58 9.59 -19.81
CA LYS A 128 2.85 8.94 -18.70
C LYS A 128 1.97 9.93 -17.95
N ARG A 129 2.38 11.21 -17.87
CA ARG A 129 1.57 12.25 -17.23
C ARG A 129 0.32 12.60 -18.05
N ILE A 130 0.44 12.72 -19.37
CA ILE A 130 -0.69 13.06 -20.25
C ILE A 130 -1.71 11.90 -20.31
N SER A 131 -1.24 10.67 -20.51
CA SER A 131 -2.11 9.49 -20.53
C SER A 131 -2.88 9.33 -19.21
N SER A 132 -2.21 9.54 -18.07
CA SER A 132 -2.86 9.51 -16.75
C SER A 132 -3.92 10.61 -16.60
N LYS A 133 -3.69 11.83 -17.12
CA LYS A 133 -4.70 12.91 -17.11
C LYS A 133 -5.93 12.55 -17.95
N VAL A 134 -5.74 12.00 -19.15
CA VAL A 134 -6.83 11.59 -20.03
C VAL A 134 -7.64 10.46 -19.41
N ALA A 135 -6.97 9.43 -18.87
CA ALA A 135 -7.63 8.33 -18.19
C ALA A 135 -8.45 8.81 -16.98
N ASN A 136 -7.87 9.68 -16.14
CA ASN A 136 -8.58 10.25 -14.99
C ASN A 136 -9.79 11.09 -15.43
N TYR A 137 -9.66 11.91 -16.48
CA TYR A 137 -10.77 12.71 -17.00
C TYR A 137 -11.94 11.84 -17.51
N ILE A 138 -11.64 10.83 -18.32
CA ILE A 138 -12.67 9.92 -18.85
C ILE A 138 -13.36 9.18 -17.70
N ARG A 139 -12.61 8.63 -16.75
CA ARG A 139 -13.14 7.92 -15.60
C ARG A 139 -14.01 8.83 -14.73
N ASN A 140 -13.52 10.01 -14.38
CA ASN A 140 -14.26 10.99 -13.58
C ASN A 140 -15.57 11.41 -14.26
N LYS A 141 -15.56 11.58 -15.60
CA LYS A 141 -16.75 11.89 -16.37
C LYS A 141 -17.78 10.76 -16.37
N LEU A 142 -17.33 9.51 -16.44
CA LEU A 142 -18.21 8.33 -16.42
C LEU A 142 -18.76 8.05 -15.01
N SER A 143 -17.91 8.15 -13.99
CA SER A 143 -18.25 7.85 -12.60
C SER A 143 -18.87 9.03 -11.84
N ARG A 144 -18.87 10.24 -12.42
CA ARG A 144 -19.27 11.51 -11.77
C ARG A 144 -18.48 11.77 -10.49
N GLU A 145 -17.19 11.48 -10.53
CA GLU A 145 -16.25 11.64 -9.41
C GLU A 145 -15.22 12.73 -9.71
N ASP A 146 -14.60 13.30 -8.68
CA ASP A 146 -13.55 14.33 -8.79
C ASP A 146 -12.18 13.85 -8.26
N ILE A 147 -11.82 12.57 -8.51
CA ILE A 147 -10.56 12.01 -8.01
C ILE A 147 -9.38 12.49 -8.86
N LYS A 148 -8.35 13.01 -8.19
CA LYS A 148 -7.17 13.62 -8.83
C LYS A 148 -6.13 12.61 -9.33
N ASP A 149 -5.89 11.52 -8.59
CA ASP A 149 -4.91 10.49 -8.95
C ASP A 149 -5.37 9.12 -8.44
N THR A 150 -6.06 8.37 -9.30
CA THR A 150 -6.50 7.00 -8.98
C THR A 150 -5.37 5.99 -9.02
N GLY A 151 -4.30 6.30 -9.75
CA GLY A 151 -3.12 5.45 -9.91
C GLY A 151 -2.10 5.61 -8.79
N CYS A 152 -2.37 6.43 -7.78
CA CYS A 152 -1.59 6.47 -6.55
C CYS A 152 -1.90 5.20 -5.75
N SER A 153 -0.88 4.38 -5.48
CA SER A 153 -1.05 3.15 -4.69
C SER A 153 -1.27 3.45 -3.21
N LEU A 154 -0.76 4.58 -2.71
CA LEU A 154 -1.02 5.06 -1.35
C LEU A 154 -2.50 5.44 -1.19
N LYS A 155 -3.24 4.57 -0.51
CA LYS A 155 -4.67 4.75 -0.22
C LYS A 155 -4.97 4.22 1.17
N ALA A 156 -5.93 4.83 1.84
CA ALA A 156 -6.42 4.39 3.14
C ALA A 156 -7.93 4.15 3.06
N TYR A 157 -8.39 3.12 3.75
CA TYR A 157 -9.77 2.64 3.70
C TYR A 157 -10.23 2.31 5.12
N ARG A 158 -11.52 2.49 5.38
CA ARG A 158 -12.17 1.78 6.47
C ARG A 158 -12.32 0.31 6.08
N ARG A 159 -12.05 -0.61 7.01
CA ARG A 159 -12.13 -2.05 6.74
C ARG A 159 -13.48 -2.47 6.15
N GLU A 160 -14.57 -1.89 6.64
CA GLU A 160 -15.94 -2.15 6.18
C GLU A 160 -16.14 -1.97 4.66
N CYS A 161 -15.32 -1.13 4.01
CA CYS A 161 -15.36 -0.96 2.56
C CYS A 161 -14.83 -2.19 1.80
N LEU A 162 -13.99 -3.00 2.44
CA LEU A 162 -13.34 -4.15 1.84
C LEU A 162 -14.15 -5.44 2.04
N ASP A 163 -15.01 -5.50 3.06
CA ASP A 163 -15.78 -6.70 3.40
C ASP A 163 -16.76 -7.13 2.28
N HIS A 164 -17.09 -6.21 1.37
CA HIS A 164 -17.99 -6.44 0.23
C HIS A 164 -17.26 -6.79 -1.06
N ILE A 165 -15.92 -6.81 -1.07
CA ILE A 165 -15.10 -7.10 -2.24
C ILE A 165 -14.73 -8.59 -2.18
N ARG A 166 -15.32 -9.40 -3.08
CA ARG A 166 -15.07 -10.85 -3.19
C ARG A 166 -14.18 -11.19 -4.39
#